data_AF-G5RX40-F1
#
_entry.id   AF-G5RX40-F1
#
_cell.length_a   1.000
_cell.length_b   1.000
_cell.length_c   1.000
_cell.angle_alpha   90.00
_cell.angle_beta   90.00
_cell.angle_gamma   90.00
#
_symmetry.space_group_name_H-M   'P 1'
#
loop_
_entity.id
_entity.type
_entity.pdbx_description
1 polymer ?
#
loop_
_entity_poly.entity_id
_entity_poly.type
_entity_poly.pdbx_seq_one_letter_code
_entity_poly.pdbx_strand_id
1 'polypeptide(L)'
;MAIYTRTGDAGTTSLFTGQRVSKTHPRVEAYGTLDELNAALSLCACAAADENHRTLLEAIQQQLFWFSAELASDSEQPSPKQRYISSEEISALEAAIDRAMARVEPLHSFILPGRCEAASRLHFARTLARAAPNAVWLRRAPRRTPSG
;
A
#
# COMPACT_ATOMS: atom_id res chain seq x y z
N MET A 1 10.44 -20.18 15.90
CA MET A 1 10.81 -20.00 14.47
C MET A 1 11.89 -18.92 14.42
N ALA A 2 13.00 -19.14 13.70
CA ALA A 2 14.01 -18.09 13.52
C ALA A 2 13.54 -17.09 12.46
N ILE A 3 13.81 -15.80 12.67
CA ILE A 3 13.46 -14.74 11.71
C ILE A 3 14.33 -14.83 10.44
N TYR A 4 15.59 -15.27 10.55
CA TYR A 4 16.50 -15.43 9.41
C TYR A 4 16.68 -16.91 9.04
N THR A 5 16.55 -17.23 7.73
CA THR A 5 16.67 -18.60 7.19
C THR A 5 17.85 -18.79 6.24
N ARG A 6 18.53 -17.71 5.85
CA ARG A 6 19.65 -17.67 4.86
C ARG A 6 19.31 -18.13 3.44
N THR A 7 18.07 -18.53 3.15
CA THR A 7 17.65 -18.99 1.80
C THR A 7 17.70 -17.88 0.75
N GLY A 8 17.81 -16.62 1.18
CA GLY A 8 17.89 -15.45 0.31
C GLY A 8 19.29 -14.86 0.11
N ASP A 9 20.34 -15.47 0.64
CA ASP A 9 21.70 -14.91 0.62
C ASP A 9 22.26 -14.84 -0.82
N ALA A 10 21.81 -15.73 -1.70
CA ALA A 10 22.11 -15.70 -3.14
C ALA A 10 21.29 -14.66 -3.94
N GLY A 11 20.81 -13.58 -3.31
CA GLY A 11 20.13 -12.48 -4.00
C GLY A 11 18.70 -12.77 -4.49
N THR A 12 18.07 -13.83 -4.00
CA THR A 12 16.78 -14.36 -4.49
C THR A 12 15.79 -14.55 -3.35
N THR A 13 14.49 -14.56 -3.63
CA THR A 13 13.42 -14.74 -2.63
C THR A 13 12.28 -15.57 -3.20
N SER A 14 11.41 -16.11 -2.35
CA SER A 14 10.21 -16.82 -2.77
C SER A 14 9.00 -15.89 -2.72
N LEU A 15 8.20 -15.90 -3.79
CA LEU A 15 6.86 -15.33 -3.82
C LEU A 15 5.90 -16.22 -3.01
N PHE A 16 4.68 -15.72 -2.77
CA PHE A 16 3.66 -16.47 -2.02
C PHE A 16 3.26 -17.77 -2.72
N THR A 17 3.39 -17.83 -4.06
CA THR A 17 3.19 -19.04 -4.87
C THR A 17 4.29 -20.10 -4.71
N GLY A 18 5.37 -19.78 -3.98
CA GLY A 18 6.57 -20.62 -3.89
C GLY A 18 7.56 -20.40 -5.03
N GLN A 19 7.20 -19.63 -6.06
CA GLN A 19 8.10 -19.28 -7.15
C GLN A 19 9.29 -18.46 -6.63
N ARG A 20 10.50 -18.84 -7.04
CA ARG A 20 11.73 -18.12 -6.70
C ARG A 20 12.04 -17.03 -7.73
N VAL A 21 12.28 -15.82 -7.26
CA VAL A 21 12.58 -14.64 -8.10
C VAL A 21 13.80 -13.88 -7.56
N SER A 22 14.40 -13.02 -8.39
CA SER A 22 15.43 -12.08 -7.92
C SER A 22 14.84 -11.13 -6.86
N LYS A 23 15.62 -10.71 -5.87
CA LYS A 23 15.23 -9.66 -4.93
C LYS A 23 15.00 -8.30 -5.61
N THR A 24 15.53 -8.10 -6.81
CA THR A 24 15.30 -6.91 -7.64
C THR A 24 14.13 -7.09 -8.62
N HIS A 25 13.35 -8.17 -8.50
CA HIS A 25 12.20 -8.39 -9.37
C HIS A 25 11.14 -7.30 -9.12
N PRO A 26 10.49 -6.74 -10.17
CA PRO A 26 9.55 -5.61 -10.02
C PRO A 26 8.40 -5.86 -9.02
N ARG A 27 7.99 -7.11 -8.83
CA ARG A 27 7.01 -7.47 -7.78
C ARG A 27 7.55 -7.34 -6.37
N VAL A 28 8.79 -7.77 -6.15
CA VAL A 28 9.48 -7.69 -4.86
C VAL A 28 9.64 -6.23 -4.48
N GLU A 29 10.03 -5.40 -5.45
CA GLU A 29 10.07 -3.95 -5.29
C GLU A 29 8.68 -3.39 -4.97
N ALA A 30 7.63 -3.78 -5.70
CA ALA A 30 6.28 -3.29 -5.49
C ALA A 30 5.74 -3.54 -4.07
N TYR A 31 5.69 -4.78 -3.60
CA TYR A 31 5.20 -5.04 -2.24
C TYR A 31 6.20 -4.58 -1.17
N GLY A 32 7.50 -4.43 -1.50
CA GLY A 32 8.49 -3.82 -0.62
C GLY A 32 8.22 -2.32 -0.38
N THR A 33 7.88 -1.57 -1.43
CA THR A 33 7.46 -0.16 -1.30
C THR A 33 6.15 -0.03 -0.51
N LEU A 34 5.21 -0.97 -0.66
CA LEU A 34 3.99 -0.99 0.15
C LEU A 34 4.27 -1.28 1.62
N ASP A 35 5.25 -2.14 1.91
CA ASP A 35 5.69 -2.41 3.29
C ASP A 35 6.32 -1.17 3.92
N GLU A 36 7.12 -0.41 3.17
CA GLU A 36 7.67 0.88 3.61
C GLU A 36 6.55 1.90 3.92
N LEU A 37 5.56 2.02 3.03
CA LEU A 37 4.37 2.84 3.28
C LEU A 37 3.63 2.37 4.53
N ASN A 38 3.45 1.07 4.70
CA ASN A 38 2.73 0.51 5.85
C ASN A 38 3.45 0.82 7.16
N ALA A 39 4.78 0.72 7.20
CA ALA A 39 5.59 1.13 8.33
C ALA A 39 5.47 2.63 8.64
N ALA A 40 5.45 3.49 7.61
CA ALA A 40 5.22 4.92 7.80
C ALA A 40 3.81 5.23 8.32
N LEU A 41 2.79 4.48 7.92
CA LEU A 41 1.43 4.60 8.46
C LEU A 41 1.35 4.18 9.92
N SER A 42 2.12 3.19 10.38
CA SER A 42 2.22 2.88 11.82
C SER A 42 2.68 4.10 12.62
N LEU A 43 3.67 4.84 12.11
CA LEU A 43 4.11 6.08 12.76
C LEU A 43 2.99 7.13 12.77
N CYS A 44 2.19 7.22 11.69
CA CYS A 44 1.03 8.12 11.66
C CYS A 44 -0.01 7.73 12.72
N ALA A 45 -0.31 6.42 12.86
CA ALA A 45 -1.28 5.90 13.83
C ALA A 45 -0.84 6.18 15.27
N CYS A 46 0.45 6.01 15.59
CA CYS A 46 1.01 6.35 16.90
C CYS A 46 0.93 7.86 17.21
N ALA A 47 1.03 8.72 16.20
CA ALA A 47 0.94 10.17 16.37
C ALA A 47 -0.51 10.70 16.31
N ALA A 48 -1.49 9.85 16.00
CA ALA A 48 -2.89 10.24 15.91
C ALA A 48 -3.48 10.46 17.32
N ALA A 49 -3.93 11.68 17.56
CA ALA A 49 -4.61 12.06 18.81
C ALA A 49 -6.08 11.60 18.87
N ASP A 50 -6.74 11.50 17.71
CA ASP A 50 -8.14 11.09 17.58
C ASP A 50 -8.23 9.59 17.24
N GLU A 51 -9.07 8.86 17.97
CA GLU A 51 -9.22 7.41 17.82
C GLU A 51 -9.82 7.02 16.45
N ASN A 52 -10.66 7.85 15.86
CA ASN A 52 -11.21 7.57 14.53
C ASN A 52 -10.12 7.68 13.46
N HIS A 53 -9.19 8.63 13.60
CA HIS A 53 -8.02 8.71 12.72
C HIS A 53 -7.11 7.48 12.88
N ARG A 54 -6.89 7.00 14.12
CA ARG A 54 -6.10 5.79 14.35
C ARG A 54 -6.77 4.56 13.73
N THR A 55 -8.04 4.34 14.01
CA THR A 55 -8.85 3.25 13.44
C THR A 55 -8.82 3.27 11.90
N LEU A 56 -8.94 4.46 11.29
CA LEU A 56 -8.86 4.60 9.83
C LEU A 56 -7.48 4.20 9.31
N LEU A 57 -6.40 4.67 9.96
CA LEU A 57 -5.04 4.34 9.55
C LEU A 57 -4.79 2.84 9.66
N GLU A 58 -5.18 2.20 10.76
CA GLU A 58 -5.06 0.75 10.95
C GLU A 58 -5.84 -0.06 9.91
N ALA A 59 -7.04 0.40 9.54
CA ALA A 59 -7.81 -0.21 8.45
C ALA A 59 -7.06 -0.12 7.11
N ILE A 60 -6.45 1.03 6.79
CA ILE A 60 -5.63 1.21 5.58
C ILE A 60 -4.38 0.31 5.63
N GLN A 61 -3.73 0.18 6.79
CA GLN A 61 -2.59 -0.72 6.98
C GLN A 61 -2.96 -2.17 6.71
N GLN A 62 -4.11 -2.61 7.20
CA GLN A 62 -4.61 -3.96 6.96
C GLN A 62 -4.93 -4.19 5.47
N GLN A 63 -5.51 -3.19 4.79
CA GLN A 63 -5.75 -3.22 3.35
C GLN A 63 -4.43 -3.32 2.55
N LEU A 64 -3.42 -2.51 2.90
CA LEU A 64 -2.10 -2.57 2.26
C LEU A 64 -1.42 -3.92 2.44
N PHE A 65 -1.61 -4.56 3.60
CA PHE A 65 -1.11 -5.91 3.85
C PHE A 65 -1.74 -6.94 2.90
N TRP A 66 -3.07 -6.90 2.73
CA TRP A 66 -3.76 -7.78 1.78
C TRP A 66 -3.36 -7.50 0.34
N PHE A 67 -3.23 -6.23 -0.03
CA PHE A 67 -2.80 -5.84 -1.36
C PHE A 67 -1.35 -6.29 -1.65
N SER A 68 -0.48 -6.23 -0.65
CA SER A 68 0.90 -6.75 -0.75
C SER A 68 0.92 -8.27 -0.97
N ALA A 69 0.07 -9.00 -0.23
CA ALA A 69 -0.10 -10.43 -0.45
C ALA A 69 -0.62 -10.73 -1.87
N GLU A 70 -1.53 -9.90 -2.39
CA GLU A 70 -2.04 -10.02 -3.74
C GLU A 70 -0.96 -9.84 -4.82
N LEU A 71 -0.10 -8.83 -4.66
CA LEU A 71 1.04 -8.63 -5.56
C LEU A 71 2.07 -9.77 -5.48
N ALA A 72 2.17 -10.44 -4.33
CA ALA A 72 3.06 -11.57 -4.11
C ALA A 72 2.50 -12.92 -4.60
N SER A 73 1.19 -13.03 -4.87
CA SER A 73 0.49 -14.33 -5.05
C SER A 73 0.12 -14.70 -6.47
N ASP A 74 0.45 -13.88 -7.47
CA ASP A 74 0.16 -14.05 -8.90
C ASP A 74 -0.36 -15.43 -9.35
N SER A 75 -1.68 -15.58 -9.31
CA SER A 75 -2.39 -16.43 -10.26
C SER A 75 -3.21 -15.50 -11.13
N GLU A 76 -3.15 -15.68 -12.46
CA GLU A 76 -4.04 -15.00 -13.42
C GLU A 76 -5.53 -15.22 -13.12
N GLN A 77 -5.83 -16.09 -12.14
CA GLN A 77 -7.15 -16.39 -11.63
C GLN A 77 -7.23 -16.00 -10.14
N PRO A 78 -8.24 -15.22 -9.71
CA PRO A 78 -8.44 -14.92 -8.31
C PRO A 78 -8.63 -16.20 -7.49
N SER A 79 -7.77 -16.43 -6.49
CA SER A 79 -8.00 -17.51 -5.51
C SER A 79 -9.12 -17.12 -4.54
N PRO A 80 -10.15 -17.96 -4.32
CA PRO A 80 -11.20 -17.68 -3.33
C PRO A 80 -10.69 -17.69 -1.88
N LYS A 81 -9.46 -18.17 -1.64
CA LYS A 81 -8.81 -18.15 -0.33
C LYS A 81 -8.05 -16.84 -0.05
N GLN A 82 -7.97 -15.94 -1.02
CA GLN A 82 -7.23 -14.69 -0.93
C GLN A 82 -8.19 -13.51 -0.75
N ARG A 83 -7.83 -12.57 0.13
CA ARG A 83 -8.56 -11.32 0.34
C ARG A 83 -8.10 -10.30 -0.70
N TYR A 84 -9.07 -9.67 -1.36
CA TYR A 84 -8.84 -8.60 -2.34
C TYR A 84 -9.41 -7.30 -1.80
N ILE A 85 -8.85 -6.17 -2.26
CA ILE A 85 -9.44 -4.86 -1.99
C ILE A 85 -10.78 -4.78 -2.71
N SER A 86 -11.84 -4.51 -1.96
CA SER A 86 -13.20 -4.43 -2.50
C SER A 86 -13.57 -3.01 -2.95
N SER A 87 -14.60 -2.89 -3.78
CA SER A 87 -15.18 -1.59 -4.16
C SER A 87 -15.62 -0.79 -2.95
N GLU A 88 -16.17 -1.47 -1.95
CA GLU A 88 -16.68 -0.84 -0.72
C GLU A 88 -15.54 -0.24 0.11
N GLU A 89 -14.37 -0.89 0.14
CA GLU A 89 -13.18 -0.37 0.82
C GLU A 89 -12.63 0.88 0.12
N ILE A 90 -12.68 0.92 -1.21
CA ILE A 90 -12.32 2.10 -2.00
C ILE A 90 -13.30 3.24 -1.71
N SER A 91 -14.60 2.97 -1.75
CA SER A 91 -15.63 3.98 -1.45
C SER A 91 -15.56 4.47 -0.01
N ALA A 92 -15.18 3.62 0.94
CA ALA A 92 -14.96 4.03 2.33
C ALA A 92 -13.78 5.01 2.47
N LEU A 93 -12.72 4.82 1.68
CA LEU A 93 -11.58 5.75 1.63
C LEU A 93 -11.98 7.09 0.99
N GLU A 94 -12.73 7.07 -0.10
CA GLU A 94 -13.28 8.28 -0.74
C GLU A 94 -14.14 9.07 0.25
N ALA A 95 -15.05 8.40 0.96
CA ALA A 95 -15.87 9.04 1.98
C ALA A 95 -15.04 9.59 3.16
N ALA A 96 -13.91 8.96 3.50
CA ALA A 96 -12.99 9.49 4.52
C ALA A 96 -12.27 10.76 4.04
N ILE A 97 -11.89 10.81 2.76
CA ILE A 97 -11.33 12.02 2.13
C ILE A 97 -12.37 13.15 2.19
N ASP A 98 -13.62 12.89 1.80
CA ASP A 98 -14.68 13.89 1.83
C ASP A 98 -14.91 14.45 3.23
N ARG A 99 -14.97 13.58 4.26
CA ARG A 99 -15.09 14.00 5.66
C ARG A 99 -13.92 14.85 6.13
N ALA A 100 -12.70 14.54 5.71
CA ALA A 100 -11.52 15.32 6.07
C ALA A 100 -11.51 16.68 5.35
N MET A 101 -11.86 16.70 4.06
CA MET A 101 -11.90 17.91 3.24
C MET A 101 -13.01 18.87 3.67
N ALA A 102 -14.15 18.38 4.17
CA ALA A 102 -15.22 19.21 4.70
C ALA A 102 -14.84 20.04 5.94
N ARG A 103 -13.70 19.74 6.57
CA ARG A 103 -13.20 20.42 7.78
C ARG A 103 -12.13 21.48 7.49
N VAL A 104 -11.79 21.69 6.23
CA VAL A 104 -10.76 22.64 5.82
C VAL A 104 -11.30 23.58 4.75
N GLU A 105 -10.85 24.83 4.80
CA GLU A 105 -11.20 25.82 3.76
C GLU A 105 -10.64 25.40 2.39
N PRO A 106 -11.30 25.77 1.28
CA PRO A 106 -10.80 25.53 -0.06
C PRO A 106 -9.37 26.04 -0.24
N LEU A 107 -8.50 25.17 -0.74
CA LEU A 107 -7.09 25.47 -0.91
C LEU A 107 -6.80 25.88 -2.36
N HIS A 108 -6.26 27.09 -2.56
CA HIS A 108 -5.95 27.63 -3.90
C HIS A 108 -4.44 27.65 -4.22
N SER A 109 -3.60 27.08 -3.36
CA SER A 109 -2.14 27.05 -3.54
C SER A 109 -1.53 25.79 -2.91
N PHE A 110 -0.27 25.48 -3.24
CA PHE A 110 0.44 24.38 -2.59
C PHE A 110 0.73 24.68 -1.12
N ILE A 111 0.65 23.65 -0.28
CA ILE A 111 1.03 23.73 1.14
C ILE A 111 2.44 23.19 1.35
N LEU A 112 3.19 23.87 2.21
CA LEU A 112 4.42 23.31 2.75
C LEU A 112 4.06 22.16 3.72
N PRO A 113 4.64 20.95 3.54
CA PRO A 113 4.35 19.83 4.41
C PRO A 113 4.90 20.08 5.82
N GLY A 114 4.11 19.71 6.82
CA GLY A 114 4.55 19.74 8.21
C GLY A 114 4.16 21.03 8.92
N ARG A 115 3.25 20.90 9.88
CA ARG A 115 2.86 21.95 10.84
C ARG A 115 2.66 21.42 12.26
N CYS A 116 2.66 20.09 12.39
CA CYS A 116 2.72 19.34 13.63
C CYS A 116 3.28 17.94 13.31
N GLU A 117 3.58 17.15 14.34
CA GLU A 117 4.15 15.82 14.19
C GLU A 117 3.26 14.90 13.35
N ALA A 118 1.97 14.79 13.68
CA ALA A 118 1.01 13.96 12.95
C ALA A 118 0.91 14.35 11.46
N ALA A 119 0.78 15.65 11.17
CA ALA A 119 0.71 16.13 9.80
C ALA A 119 2.01 15.86 9.02
N SER A 120 3.18 16.02 9.66
CA SER A 120 4.47 15.77 9.02
C SER A 120 4.63 14.30 8.63
N ARG A 121 4.26 13.38 9.54
CA ARG A 121 4.26 11.93 9.28
C ARG A 121 3.31 11.57 8.14
N LEU A 122 2.10 12.13 8.11
CA LEU A 122 1.14 11.92 7.01
C LEU A 122 1.66 12.45 5.67
N HIS A 123 2.31 13.63 5.65
CA HIS A 123 2.91 14.16 4.43
C HIS A 123 4.04 13.29 3.90
N PHE A 124 4.83 12.66 4.78
CA PHE A 124 5.85 11.68 4.42
C PHE A 124 5.24 10.37 3.91
N ALA A 125 4.24 9.81 4.60
CA ALA A 125 3.52 8.63 4.11
C ALA A 125 2.90 8.87 2.72
N ARG A 126 2.36 10.06 2.46
CA ARG A 126 1.83 10.45 1.15
C ARG A 126 2.91 10.41 0.05
N THR A 127 4.17 10.73 0.33
CA THR A 127 5.22 10.63 -0.71
C THR A 127 5.52 9.18 -1.05
N LEU A 128 5.54 8.29 -0.06
CA LEU A 128 5.73 6.85 -0.25
C LEU A 128 4.57 6.22 -1.03
N ALA A 129 3.33 6.59 -0.71
CA ALA A 129 2.15 6.13 -1.44
C ALA A 129 2.18 6.49 -2.93
N ARG A 130 2.81 7.62 -3.28
CA ARG A 130 2.98 8.06 -4.67
C ARG A 130 4.20 7.45 -5.36
N ALA A 131 5.20 7.04 -4.59
CA ALA A 131 6.44 6.44 -5.10
C ALA A 131 6.25 4.98 -5.55
N ALA A 132 5.05 4.41 -5.40
CA ALA A 132 4.74 3.05 -5.83
C ALA A 132 5.23 2.79 -7.27
N PRO A 133 5.97 1.69 -7.49
CA PRO A 133 6.64 1.45 -8.77
C PRO A 133 5.66 1.12 -9.90
N ASN A 134 6.13 1.23 -11.14
CA ASN A 134 5.37 0.92 -12.37
C ASN A 134 4.65 -0.45 -12.34
N ALA A 135 5.21 -1.44 -11.63
CA ALA A 135 4.58 -2.76 -11.47
C ALA A 135 3.22 -2.70 -10.75
N VAL A 136 3.01 -1.76 -9.82
CA VAL A 136 1.69 -1.51 -9.20
C VAL A 136 0.72 -0.94 -10.22
N TRP A 137 1.17 0.01 -11.05
CA TRP A 137 0.35 0.71 -12.04
C TRP A 137 -0.04 -0.18 -13.24
N LEU A 138 0.81 -1.11 -13.65
CA LEU A 138 0.59 -1.98 -14.81
C LEU A 138 -0.52 -3.03 -14.59
N ARG A 139 -0.88 -3.34 -13.34
CA ARG A 139 -1.96 -4.28 -13.01
C ARG A 139 -3.35 -3.77 -13.42
N ARG A 140 -3.50 -2.47 -13.70
CA ARG A 140 -4.75 -1.84 -14.17
C ARG A 140 -4.85 -1.68 -15.69
N ALA A 141 -3.82 -1.98 -16.47
CA ALA A 141 -3.96 -1.93 -17.93
C ALA A 141 -4.85 -3.11 -18.38
N PRO A 142 -6.02 -2.88 -19.00
CA PRO A 142 -6.75 -3.97 -19.63
C PRO A 142 -5.81 -4.61 -20.65
N ARG A 143 -5.53 -5.91 -20.50
CA ARG A 143 -4.80 -6.67 -21.51
C ARG A 143 -5.56 -6.46 -22.82
N ARG A 144 -4.96 -5.75 -23.79
CA ARG A 144 -5.49 -5.70 -25.15
C ARG A 144 -5.61 -7.14 -25.61
N THR A 145 -6.83 -7.63 -25.75
CA THR A 145 -7.08 -8.89 -26.45
C THR A 145 -6.52 -8.73 -27.86
N PRO A 146 -5.71 -9.66 -28.37
CA PRO A 146 -5.34 -9.63 -29.78
C PRO A 146 -6.64 -9.78 -30.57
N SER A 147 -6.98 -8.78 -31.37
CA SER A 147 -8.01 -8.90 -32.39
C SER A 147 -7.54 -9.98 -33.37
N GLY A 148 -8.23 -11.13 -33.34
CA GLY A 148 -8.17 -12.13 -34.41
C GLY A 148 -8.95 -11.68 -35.63
#